data_AF-A0A355BGV8-F1
#
_entry.id   AF-A0A355BGV8-F1
#
_cell.length_a   1.000
_cell.length_b   1.000
_cell.length_c   1.000
_cell.angle_alpha   90.00
_cell.angle_beta   90.00
_cell.angle_gamma   90.00
#
_symmetry.space_group_name_H-M   'P 1'
#
loop_
_entity.id
_entity.type
_entity.pdbx_description
1 polymer ?
#
loop_
_entity_poly.entity_id
_entity_poly.type
_entity_poly.pdbx_seq_one_letter_code
_entity_poly.pdbx_strand_id
1 'polypeptide(L)'
;MPKKLTARAIGLTLTGAVIGAGFASGQEIQHFFMNYGRMAVGGAVVTILVFIAFSGWLATYCKRQQLKTLTELLIRLAGERVGGSFLHLLNLFMWFGLTVMLAGSATLLTEVCRLPRPTGALLTAMLVYLVCRGQVASLAAANELLLPLLLFLMFFFLLRSTGTPRASTLVVATDSRWWFWSALLYMGSNSAILLAIMA
;
A
#
# COMPACT_ATOMS: atom_id res chain seq x y z
N MET A 1 -3.92 -4.10 28.73
CA MET A 1 -5.20 -3.78 28.04
C MET A 1 -4.89 -3.52 26.58
N PRO A 2 -5.54 -4.16 25.60
CA PRO A 2 -5.32 -3.82 24.20
C PRO A 2 -5.74 -2.36 24.00
N LYS A 3 -4.81 -1.49 23.59
CA LYS A 3 -5.10 -0.10 23.25
C LYS A 3 -6.19 -0.10 22.17
N LYS A 4 -7.30 0.59 22.42
CA LYS A 4 -8.31 0.84 21.38
C LYS A 4 -7.64 1.64 20.26
N LEU A 5 -7.63 1.09 19.05
CA LEU A 5 -7.13 1.78 17.86
C LEU A 5 -8.03 2.98 17.55
N THR A 6 -7.43 4.16 17.39
CA THR A 6 -8.16 5.37 16.99
C THR A 6 -8.42 5.35 15.49
N ALA A 7 -9.45 6.09 15.02
CA ALA A 7 -9.76 6.19 13.59
C ALA A 7 -8.55 6.68 12.77
N ARG A 8 -7.75 7.59 13.35
CA ARG A 8 -6.51 8.08 12.74
C ARG A 8 -5.47 6.96 12.58
N ALA A 9 -5.27 6.15 13.60
CA ALA A 9 -4.33 5.03 13.55
C ALA A 9 -4.73 3.99 12.50
N ILE A 10 -6.04 3.73 12.35
CA ILE A 10 -6.58 2.86 11.30
C ILE A 10 -6.31 3.47 9.92
N GLY A 11 -6.63 4.76 9.72
CA GLY A 11 -6.39 5.46 8.46
C GLY A 11 -4.91 5.44 8.05
N LEU A 12 -4.01 5.78 8.98
CA LEU A 12 -2.56 5.75 8.73
C LEU A 12 -2.04 4.34 8.47
N THR A 13 -2.62 3.31 9.12
CA THR A 13 -2.23 1.92 8.83
C THR A 13 -2.65 1.50 7.42
N LEU A 14 -3.85 1.87 6.99
CA LEU A 14 -4.33 1.59 5.63
C LEU A 14 -3.50 2.34 4.59
N THR A 15 -3.24 3.63 4.80
CA THR A 15 -2.39 4.42 3.90
C THR A 15 -0.97 3.83 3.84
N GLY A 16 -0.41 3.42 4.97
CA GLY A 16 0.96 2.91 5.03
C GLY A 16 1.11 1.55 4.37
N ALA A 17 0.05 0.75 4.35
CA ALA A 17 0.05 -0.50 3.63
C ALA A 17 -0.09 -0.33 2.11
N VAL A 18 -0.78 0.72 1.66
CA VAL A 18 -0.90 1.07 0.23
C VAL A 18 0.38 1.72 -0.30
N ILE A 19 1.07 2.52 0.53
CA ILE A 19 2.35 3.14 0.15
C ILE A 19 3.47 2.08 0.18
N GLY A 20 3.65 1.40 -0.96
CA GLY A 20 4.73 0.45 -1.19
C GLY A 20 5.98 1.08 -1.83
N ALA A 21 6.95 0.23 -2.18
CA ALA A 21 8.17 0.64 -2.90
C ALA A 21 7.86 1.24 -4.28
N GLY A 22 6.80 0.78 -4.95
CA GLY A 22 6.36 1.33 -6.23
C GLY A 22 5.78 2.74 -6.10
N PHE A 23 5.05 3.02 -5.02
CA PHE A 23 4.60 4.36 -4.69
C PHE A 23 5.78 5.28 -4.30
N ALA A 24 6.68 4.80 -3.45
CA ALA A 24 7.83 5.58 -2.98
C ALA A 24 8.83 5.92 -4.10
N SER A 25 9.03 5.02 -5.07
CA SER A 25 9.82 5.28 -6.27
C SER A 25 9.11 6.14 -7.32
N GLY A 26 7.82 6.41 -7.13
CA GLY A 26 6.98 7.15 -8.07
C GLY A 26 6.50 6.35 -9.29
N GLN A 27 6.91 5.09 -9.43
CA GLN A 27 6.56 4.26 -10.60
C GLN A 27 5.06 3.96 -10.68
N GLU A 28 4.43 3.63 -9.55
CA GLU A 28 2.98 3.41 -9.53
C GLU A 28 2.22 4.68 -9.90
N ILE A 29 2.60 5.82 -9.31
CA ILE A 29 1.93 7.10 -9.57
C ILE A 29 2.12 7.50 -11.05
N GLN A 30 3.31 7.24 -11.60
CA GLN A 30 3.59 7.49 -13.01
C GLN A 30 2.67 6.67 -13.92
N HIS A 31 2.60 5.35 -13.69
CA HIS A 31 1.83 4.43 -14.51
C HIS A 31 0.32 4.65 -14.43
N PHE A 32 -0.22 4.88 -13.23
CA PHE A 32 -1.66 4.97 -13.03
C PHE A 32 -2.24 6.39 -13.19
N PHE A 33 -1.43 7.43 -13.01
CA PHE A 33 -1.93 8.81 -13.00
C PHE A 33 -1.15 9.72 -13.96
N MET A 34 0.17 9.87 -13.79
CA MET A 34 0.92 10.93 -14.49
C MET A 34 0.94 10.76 -16.02
N ASN A 35 0.91 9.52 -16.52
CA ASN A 35 0.84 9.24 -17.95
C ASN A 35 -0.43 9.80 -18.63
N TYR A 36 -1.47 10.14 -17.87
CA TYR A 36 -2.72 10.76 -18.36
C TYR A 36 -2.72 12.30 -18.28
N GLY A 37 -1.59 12.93 -17.96
CA GLY A 37 -1.42 14.39 -17.98
C GLY A 37 -2.38 15.11 -17.04
N ARG A 38 -3.15 16.09 -17.56
CA ARG A 38 -4.08 16.91 -16.75
C ARG A 38 -5.16 16.09 -16.05
N MET A 39 -5.54 14.93 -16.60
CA MET A 39 -6.55 14.05 -16.01
C MET A 39 -6.02 13.25 -14.81
N ALA A 40 -4.72 13.28 -14.53
CA ALA A 40 -4.11 12.64 -13.35
C ALA A 40 -4.80 13.04 -12.05
N VAL A 41 -5.11 14.34 -11.89
CA VAL A 41 -5.79 14.87 -10.70
C VAL A 41 -7.20 14.33 -10.58
N GLY A 42 -7.94 14.26 -11.70
CA GLY A 42 -9.26 13.66 -11.74
C GLY A 42 -9.23 12.18 -11.35
N GLY A 43 -8.24 11.44 -11.87
CA GLY A 43 -8.02 10.03 -11.51
C GLY A 43 -7.75 9.86 -10.01
N ALA A 44 -6.88 10.68 -9.43
CA ALA A 44 -6.58 10.64 -8.00
C ALA A 44 -7.83 10.89 -7.14
N VAL A 45 -8.66 11.88 -7.50
CA VAL A 45 -9.93 12.16 -6.80
C VAL A 45 -10.87 10.97 -6.89
N VAL A 46 -11.05 10.38 -8.08
CA VAL A 46 -11.88 9.18 -8.26
C VAL A 46 -11.38 8.03 -7.39
N THR A 47 -10.08 7.75 -7.42
CA THR A 47 -9.46 6.71 -6.58
C THR A 47 -9.76 6.94 -5.10
N ILE A 48 -9.60 8.16 -4.58
CA ILE A 48 -9.88 8.50 -3.17
C ILE A 48 -11.35 8.22 -2.84
N LEU A 49 -12.29 8.67 -3.67
CA LEU A 49 -13.72 8.47 -3.43
C LEU A 49 -14.09 6.98 -3.42
N VAL A 50 -13.54 6.19 -4.34
CA VAL A 50 -13.78 4.74 -4.40
C VAL A 50 -13.15 4.04 -3.19
N PHE A 51 -11.95 4.43 -2.76
CA PHE A 51 -11.32 3.91 -1.54
C PHE A 51 -12.20 4.15 -0.31
N ILE A 52 -12.70 5.37 -0.13
CA ILE A 52 -13.57 5.73 1.01
C ILE A 52 -14.86 4.92 0.96
N ALA A 53 -15.52 4.88 -0.20
CA ALA A 53 -16.78 4.16 -0.36
C ALA A 53 -16.62 2.65 -0.11
N PHE A 54 -15.61 2.03 -0.73
CA PHE A 54 -15.38 0.59 -0.62
C PHE A 54 -14.92 0.17 0.77
N SER A 55 -13.96 0.89 1.39
CA SER A 55 -13.51 0.57 2.75
C SER A 55 -14.62 0.74 3.79
N GLY A 56 -15.44 1.79 3.68
CA GLY A 56 -16.59 2.01 4.55
C GLY A 56 -17.67 0.93 4.39
N TRP A 57 -17.96 0.54 3.14
CA TRP A 57 -18.87 -0.58 2.85
C TRP A 57 -18.33 -1.89 3.43
N LEU A 58 -17.07 -2.21 3.18
CA LEU A 58 -16.42 -3.44 3.63
C LEU A 58 -16.42 -3.57 5.16
N ALA A 59 -15.99 -2.52 5.87
CA ALA A 59 -16.01 -2.51 7.33
C ALA A 59 -17.42 -2.70 7.90
N THR A 60 -18.42 -2.05 7.28
CA THR A 60 -19.82 -2.19 7.69
C THR A 60 -20.34 -3.60 7.41
N TYR A 61 -19.97 -4.19 6.28
CA TYR A 61 -20.35 -5.54 5.89
C TYR A 61 -19.77 -6.59 6.86
N CYS A 62 -18.46 -6.55 7.12
CA CYS A 62 -17.81 -7.45 8.07
C CYS A 62 -18.43 -7.36 9.47
N LYS A 63 -18.71 -6.14 9.95
CA LYS A 63 -19.36 -5.91 11.25
C LYS A 63 -20.78 -6.48 11.31
N ARG A 64 -21.58 -6.30 10.25
CA ARG A 64 -22.97 -6.80 10.19
C ARG A 64 -23.02 -8.33 10.15
N GLN A 65 -22.10 -8.94 9.40
CA GLN A 65 -22.02 -10.40 9.25
C GLN A 65 -21.19 -11.08 10.35
N GLN A 66 -20.65 -10.31 11.32
CA GLN A 66 -19.80 -10.81 12.41
C GLN A 66 -18.56 -11.60 11.93
N LEU A 67 -18.03 -11.22 10.75
CA LEU A 67 -16.84 -11.85 10.16
C LEU A 67 -15.60 -11.34 10.89
N LYS A 68 -14.70 -12.25 11.28
CA LYS A 68 -13.50 -11.95 12.09
C LYS A 68 -12.19 -12.32 11.40
N THR A 69 -12.26 -12.96 10.24
CA THR A 69 -11.08 -13.33 9.47
C THR A 69 -11.29 -13.09 7.98
N LEU A 70 -10.19 -12.81 7.28
CA LEU A 70 -10.18 -12.77 5.81
C LEU A 70 -10.71 -14.05 5.18
N THR A 71 -10.42 -15.22 5.77
CA THR A 71 -10.94 -16.52 5.30
C THR A 71 -12.46 -16.56 5.34
N GLU A 72 -13.07 -16.18 6.46
CA GLU A 72 -14.54 -16.12 6.59
C GLU A 72 -15.15 -15.16 5.58
N LEU A 73 -14.54 -13.99 5.38
CA LEU A 73 -14.99 -13.01 4.39
C LEU A 73 -14.97 -13.58 2.96
N LEU A 74 -13.85 -14.18 2.55
CA LEU A 74 -13.70 -14.71 1.19
C LEU A 74 -14.62 -15.90 0.93
N ILE A 75 -14.74 -16.83 1.90
CA ILE A 75 -15.67 -17.96 1.79
C ILE A 75 -17.12 -17.45 1.74
N ARG A 76 -17.46 -16.40 2.49
CA ARG A 76 -18.82 -15.83 2.48
C ARG A 76 -19.16 -15.15 1.15
N LEU A 77 -18.20 -14.46 0.53
CA LEU A 77 -18.42 -13.74 -0.73
C LEU A 77 -18.39 -14.64 -1.97
N ALA A 78 -17.49 -15.64 -2.00
CA ALA A 78 -17.21 -16.43 -3.20
C ALA A 78 -17.50 -17.94 -3.03
N GLY A 79 -17.88 -18.39 -1.83
CA GLY A 79 -18.04 -19.81 -1.49
C GLY A 79 -16.70 -20.47 -1.11
N GLU A 80 -16.77 -21.69 -0.58
CA GLU A 80 -15.59 -22.39 -0.04
C GLU A 80 -14.49 -22.64 -1.09
N ARG A 81 -14.85 -23.12 -2.28
CA ARG A 81 -13.87 -23.48 -3.32
C ARG A 81 -13.14 -22.27 -3.87
N VAL A 82 -13.89 -21.25 -4.30
CA VAL A 82 -13.31 -20.06 -4.93
C VAL A 82 -12.66 -19.17 -3.87
N GLY A 83 -13.33 -18.98 -2.72
CA GLY A 83 -12.80 -18.19 -1.61
C GLY A 83 -11.51 -18.77 -1.03
N GLY A 84 -11.46 -20.10 -0.82
CA GLY A 84 -10.24 -20.78 -0.36
C GLY A 84 -9.09 -20.68 -1.36
N SER A 85 -9.36 -20.90 -2.65
CA SER A 85 -8.34 -20.76 -3.70
C SER A 85 -7.80 -19.33 -3.78
N PHE A 86 -8.68 -18.33 -3.69
CA PHE A 86 -8.29 -16.93 -3.71
C PHE A 86 -7.47 -16.55 -2.47
N LEU A 87 -7.79 -17.09 -1.30
CA LEU A 87 -6.99 -16.90 -0.09
C LEU A 87 -5.56 -17.42 -0.26
N HIS A 88 -5.37 -18.60 -0.86
CA HIS A 88 -4.05 -19.13 -1.15
C HIS A 88 -3.26 -18.23 -2.12
N LEU A 89 -3.93 -17.74 -3.17
CA LEU A 89 -3.33 -16.81 -4.11
C LEU A 89 -2.91 -15.48 -3.43
N LEU A 90 -3.77 -14.94 -2.57
CA LEU A 90 -3.49 -13.71 -1.82
C LEU A 90 -2.32 -13.89 -0.87
N ASN A 91 -2.27 -15.00 -0.12
CA ASN A 91 -1.15 -15.30 0.76
C ASN A 91 0.17 -15.44 -0.01
N LEU A 92 0.14 -16.11 -1.17
CA LEU A 92 1.30 -16.23 -2.04
C LEU A 92 1.76 -14.85 -2.56
N PHE A 93 0.82 -14.01 -2.99
CA PHE A 93 1.08 -12.64 -3.41
C PHE A 93 1.74 -11.81 -2.29
N MET A 94 1.22 -11.88 -1.06
CA MET A 94 1.80 -11.19 0.09
C MET A 94 3.22 -11.69 0.42
N TRP A 95 3.46 -12.99 0.27
CA TRP A 95 4.77 -13.59 0.52
C TRP A 95 5.83 -13.12 -0.51
N PHE A 96 5.46 -13.06 -1.79
CA PHE A 96 6.31 -12.45 -2.81
C PHE A 96 6.53 -10.96 -2.56
N GLY A 97 5.48 -10.22 -2.21
CA GLY A 97 5.57 -8.79 -1.86
C GLY A 97 6.58 -8.55 -0.74
N LEU A 98 6.50 -9.33 0.35
CA LEU A 98 7.47 -9.26 1.45
C LEU A 98 8.90 -9.53 0.98
N THR A 99 9.10 -10.56 0.15
CA THR A 99 10.44 -10.92 -0.37
C THR A 99 11.04 -9.79 -1.20
N VAL A 100 10.25 -9.21 -2.11
CA VAL A 100 10.69 -8.08 -2.96
C VAL A 100 11.03 -6.85 -2.11
N MET A 101 10.22 -6.54 -1.08
CA MET A 101 10.46 -5.41 -0.18
C MET A 101 11.72 -5.61 0.69
N LEU A 102 11.97 -6.84 1.17
CA LEU A 102 13.20 -7.16 1.91
C LEU A 102 14.44 -7.04 1.02
N ALA A 103 14.37 -7.52 -0.23
CA ALA A 103 15.46 -7.38 -1.20
C ALA A 103 15.74 -5.90 -1.55
N GLY A 104 14.69 -5.09 -1.73
CA GLY A 104 14.81 -3.65 -1.94
C GLY A 104 15.48 -2.96 -0.74
N SER A 105 15.02 -3.26 0.48
CA SER A 105 15.59 -2.70 1.71
C SER A 105 17.05 -3.09 1.92
N ALA A 106 17.40 -4.36 1.64
CA ALA A 106 18.77 -4.85 1.70
C ALA A 106 19.69 -4.12 0.72
N THR A 107 19.19 -3.83 -0.49
CA THR A 107 19.93 -3.06 -1.51
C THR A 107 20.16 -1.62 -1.03
N LEU A 108 19.13 -0.96 -0.51
CA LEU A 108 19.25 0.39 0.05
C LEU A 108 20.27 0.47 1.20
N LEU A 109 20.25 -0.48 2.13
CA LEU A 109 21.25 -0.53 3.22
C LEU A 109 22.66 -0.82 2.72
N THR A 110 22.78 -1.58 1.62
CA THR A 110 24.07 -1.81 0.96
C THR A 110 24.60 -0.50 0.36
N GLU A 111 23.74 0.31 -0.27
CA GLU A 111 24.14 1.57 -0.90
C GLU A 111 24.45 2.68 0.11
N VAL A 112 23.58 2.85 1.12
CA VAL A 112 23.70 3.96 2.09
C VAL A 112 24.69 3.63 3.21
N CYS A 113 24.65 2.42 3.74
CA CYS A 113 25.45 2.01 4.90
C CYS A 113 26.65 1.13 4.54
N ARG A 114 26.84 0.78 3.26
CA ARG A 114 27.91 -0.13 2.78
C ARG A 114 27.91 -1.51 3.44
N LEU A 115 26.74 -1.97 3.90
CA LEU A 115 26.56 -3.29 4.51
C LEU A 115 26.47 -4.40 3.45
N PRO A 116 26.94 -5.63 3.71
CA PRO A 116 26.67 -6.76 2.82
C PRO A 116 25.17 -7.04 2.67
N ARG A 117 24.70 -7.30 1.45
CA ARG A 117 23.27 -7.59 1.14
C ARG A 117 22.57 -8.55 2.12
N PRO A 118 23.10 -9.75 2.44
CA PRO A 118 22.40 -10.67 3.34
C PRO A 118 22.25 -10.09 4.76
N THR A 119 23.22 -9.31 5.23
CA THR A 119 23.15 -8.65 6.55
C THR A 119 22.10 -7.54 6.57
N GLY A 120 21.98 -6.76 5.49
CA GLY A 120 20.92 -5.75 5.35
C GLY A 120 19.52 -6.36 5.32
N ALA A 121 19.35 -7.48 4.60
CA ALA A 121 18.09 -8.22 4.58
C ALA A 121 17.73 -8.75 5.97
N LEU A 122 18.69 -9.38 6.67
CA LEU A 122 18.49 -9.93 8.01
C LEU A 122 18.15 -8.84 9.04
N LEU A 123 18.85 -7.70 9.00
CA LEU A 123 18.58 -6.55 9.86
C LEU A 123 17.14 -6.05 9.66
N THR A 124 16.74 -5.85 8.40
CA THR A 124 15.39 -5.37 8.07
C THR A 124 14.33 -6.38 8.53
N ALA A 125 14.54 -7.67 8.27
CA ALA A 125 13.62 -8.72 8.71
C ALA A 125 13.50 -8.77 10.24
N MET A 126 14.60 -8.58 10.97
CA MET A 126 14.61 -8.53 12.43
C MET A 126 13.83 -7.32 12.96
N LEU A 127 13.97 -6.15 12.35
CA LEU A 127 13.20 -4.95 12.71
C LEU A 127 11.69 -5.16 12.47
N VAL A 128 11.32 -5.70 11.31
CA VAL A 128 9.93 -6.03 11.00
C VAL A 128 9.36 -7.03 12.01
N TYR A 129 10.13 -8.07 12.35
CA TYR A 129 9.73 -9.05 13.36
C TYR A 129 9.49 -8.41 14.73
N LEU A 130 10.37 -7.51 15.16
CA LEU A 130 10.23 -6.79 16.44
C LEU A 130 8.96 -5.92 16.48
N VAL A 131 8.64 -5.22 15.39
CA VAL A 131 7.40 -4.44 15.27
C VAL A 131 6.18 -5.35 15.30
N CYS A 132 6.18 -6.44 14.52
CA CYS A 132 5.05 -7.37 14.43
C CYS A 132 4.79 -8.13 15.75
N ARG A 133 5.82 -8.36 16.58
CA ARG A 133 5.65 -8.94 17.92
C ARG A 133 4.71 -8.15 18.80
N GLY A 134 4.67 -6.83 18.62
CA GLY A 134 3.83 -5.93 19.39
C GLY A 134 2.36 -5.88 18.94
N GLN A 135 1.91 -6.85 18.14
CA GLN A 135 0.55 -6.97 17.60
C GLN A 135 0.14 -5.75 16.75
N VAL A 136 -1.14 -5.67 16.39
CA VAL A 136 -1.69 -4.61 15.50
C VAL A 136 -1.43 -3.20 16.06
N ALA A 137 -1.41 -3.02 17.38
CA ALA A 137 -1.16 -1.73 18.00
C ALA A 137 0.26 -1.19 17.73
N SER A 138 1.26 -2.07 17.64
CA SER A 138 2.64 -1.65 17.38
C SER A 138 2.87 -1.36 15.90
N LEU A 139 2.19 -2.09 15.01
CA LEU A 139 2.15 -1.76 13.58
C LEU A 139 1.53 -0.37 13.36
N ALA A 140 0.40 -0.11 14.00
CA ALA A 140 -0.25 1.19 13.92
C ALA A 140 0.64 2.32 14.45
N ALA A 141 1.33 2.12 15.59
CA ALA A 141 2.27 3.09 16.13
C ALA A 141 3.47 3.35 15.19
N ALA A 142 3.99 2.32 14.54
CA ALA A 142 5.05 2.48 13.54
C ALA A 142 4.56 3.33 12.36
N ASN A 143 3.37 3.07 11.83
CA ASN A 143 2.79 3.85 10.74
C ASN A 143 2.44 5.29 11.15
N GLU A 144 2.02 5.51 12.41
CA GLU A 144 1.80 6.86 12.95
C GLU A 144 3.08 7.70 12.98
N LEU A 145 4.26 7.07 13.06
CA LEU A 145 5.55 7.77 13.02
C LEU A 145 6.12 7.87 11.60
N LEU A 146 6.12 6.75 10.87
CA LEU A 146 6.81 6.63 9.58
C LEU A 146 6.11 7.43 8.47
N LEU A 147 4.77 7.44 8.42
CA LEU A 147 4.09 8.13 7.33
C LEU A 147 4.17 9.65 7.38
N PRO A 148 3.97 10.32 8.52
CA PRO A 148 4.18 11.76 8.59
C PRO A 148 5.61 12.14 8.22
N LEU A 149 6.60 11.34 8.64
CA LEU A 149 8.00 11.55 8.28
C LEU A 149 8.20 11.42 6.76
N LEU A 150 7.66 10.37 6.14
CA LEU A 150 7.75 10.17 4.70
C LEU A 150 7.11 11.33 3.92
N LEU A 151 5.89 11.72 4.28
CA LEU A 151 5.17 12.83 3.66
C LEU A 151 5.91 14.16 3.85
N PHE A 152 6.45 14.39 5.03
CA PHE A 152 7.27 15.56 5.32
C PHE A 152 8.51 15.61 4.42
N LEU A 153 9.24 14.49 4.30
CA LEU A 153 10.42 14.41 3.42
C LEU A 153 10.04 14.65 1.96
N MET A 154 8.98 14.01 1.47
CA MET A 154 8.49 14.20 0.10
C MET A 154 8.15 15.68 -0.16
N PHE A 155 7.41 16.31 0.75
CA PHE A 155 7.05 17.73 0.64
C PHE A 155 8.28 18.64 0.71
N PHE A 156 9.21 18.36 1.61
CA PHE A 156 10.47 19.10 1.73
C PHE A 156 11.28 19.06 0.44
N PHE A 157 11.46 17.87 -0.16
CA PHE A 157 12.16 17.73 -1.43
C PHE A 157 11.39 18.35 -2.59
N LEU A 158 10.06 18.28 -2.62
CA LEU A 158 9.22 18.98 -3.60
C LEU A 158 9.47 20.50 -3.58
N LEU A 159 9.52 21.12 -2.40
CA LEU A 159 9.79 22.56 -2.27
C LEU A 159 11.21 22.95 -2.68
N ARG A 160 12.18 22.05 -2.46
CA ARG A 160 13.59 22.27 -2.81
C ARG A 160 13.90 21.92 -4.26
N SER A 161 12.99 21.24 -4.95
CA SER A 161 13.18 20.83 -6.35
C SER A 161 13.13 22.06 -7.25
N THR A 162 14.31 22.57 -7.62
CA THR A 162 14.47 23.65 -8.59
C THR A 162 14.49 23.17 -10.04
N GLY A 163 14.48 21.84 -10.25
CA GLY A 163 14.42 21.25 -11.59
C GLY A 163 13.04 21.42 -12.20
N THR A 164 12.99 21.88 -13.45
CA THR A 164 11.80 21.65 -14.28
C THR A 164 11.61 20.13 -14.37
N PRO A 165 10.38 19.60 -14.21
CA PRO A 165 10.14 18.18 -14.40
C PRO A 165 10.56 17.84 -15.82
N ARG A 166 11.73 17.21 -15.98
CA ARG A 166 12.12 16.61 -17.24
C ARG A 166 11.07 15.54 -17.48
N ALA A 167 10.14 15.81 -18.40
CA ALA A 167 9.33 14.76 -18.98
C ALA A 167 10.34 13.73 -19.48
N SER A 168 10.47 12.61 -18.76
CA SER A 168 11.18 11.46 -19.28
C SER A 168 10.54 11.20 -20.63
N THR A 169 11.34 11.09 -21.67
CA THR A 169 10.93 10.86 -23.07
C THR A 169 10.20 9.51 -23.28
N LEU A 170 9.78 8.87 -22.18
CA LEU A 170 8.93 7.69 -22.08
C LEU A 170 7.54 8.02 -21.50
N VAL A 171 7.05 9.26 -21.62
CA VAL A 171 5.59 9.47 -21.61
C VAL A 171 5.09 8.87 -22.92
N VAL A 172 4.88 7.55 -22.93
CA VAL A 172 3.93 6.94 -23.85
C VAL A 172 2.65 7.67 -23.54
N ALA A 173 2.24 8.60 -24.43
CA ALA A 173 1.00 9.32 -24.30
C ALA A 173 -0.12 8.27 -24.38
N THR A 174 -0.49 7.71 -23.23
CA THR A 174 -1.65 6.85 -23.12
C THR A 174 -2.84 7.71 -23.44
N ASP A 175 -3.70 7.23 -24.33
CA ASP A 175 -4.93 7.91 -24.70
C ASP A 175 -5.64 8.40 -23.42
N SER A 176 -5.80 9.72 -23.32
CA SER A 176 -6.32 10.42 -22.14
C SER A 176 -7.73 9.97 -21.77
N ARG A 177 -8.38 9.09 -22.55
CA ARG A 177 -9.69 8.50 -22.28
C ARG A 177 -9.69 7.44 -21.18
N TRP A 178 -8.58 6.72 -20.98
CA TRP A 178 -8.55 5.58 -20.04
C TRP A 178 -8.19 5.93 -18.60
N TRP A 179 -7.97 7.21 -18.30
CA TRP A 179 -7.62 7.71 -16.96
C TRP A 179 -8.56 7.20 -15.86
N PHE A 180 -9.86 7.14 -16.15
CA PHE A 180 -10.88 6.67 -15.22
C PHE A 180 -10.71 5.19 -14.88
N TRP A 181 -10.51 4.35 -15.91
CA TRP A 181 -10.25 2.93 -15.72
C TRP A 181 -8.92 2.68 -15.03
N SER A 182 -7.90 3.51 -15.29
CA SER A 182 -6.64 3.44 -14.58
C SER A 182 -6.79 3.75 -13.08
N ALA A 183 -7.59 4.76 -12.73
CA ALA A 183 -7.93 5.06 -11.34
C ALA A 183 -8.66 3.91 -10.63
N LEU A 184 -9.57 3.23 -11.34
CA LEU A 184 -10.27 2.04 -10.82
C LEU A 184 -9.32 0.84 -10.69
N LEU A 185 -8.41 0.64 -11.64
CA LEU A 185 -7.42 -0.43 -11.58
C LEU A 185 -6.42 -0.21 -10.44
N TYR A 186 -6.02 1.04 -10.17
CA TYR A 186 -5.18 1.36 -9.02
C TYR A 186 -5.87 1.03 -7.70
N MET A 187 -7.17 1.29 -7.59
CA MET A 187 -7.95 0.83 -6.44
C MET A 187 -8.00 -0.70 -6.38
N GLY A 188 -8.26 -1.36 -7.52
CA GLY A 188 -8.31 -2.81 -7.63
C GLY A 188 -7.01 -3.49 -7.20
N SER A 189 -5.85 -3.00 -7.64
CA SER A 189 -4.54 -3.55 -7.27
C SER A 189 -4.25 -3.42 -5.77
N ASN A 190 -4.78 -2.39 -5.12
CA ASN A 190 -4.61 -2.16 -3.69
C ASN A 190 -5.71 -2.80 -2.82
N SER A 191 -6.78 -3.33 -3.44
CA SER A 191 -7.90 -3.93 -2.71
C SER A 191 -7.52 -5.19 -1.94
N ALA A 192 -6.55 -5.98 -2.43
CA ALA A 192 -6.05 -7.17 -1.73
C ALA A 192 -5.42 -6.81 -0.36
N ILE A 193 -4.66 -5.71 -0.31
CA ILE A 193 -4.05 -5.20 0.91
C ILE A 193 -5.13 -4.69 1.87
N LEU A 194 -6.11 -3.96 1.33
CA LEU A 194 -7.24 -3.45 2.12
C LEU A 194 -8.05 -4.59 2.77
N LEU A 195 -8.35 -5.65 2.00
CA LEU A 195 -9.05 -6.83 2.50
C LEU A 195 -8.26 -7.51 3.64
N ALA A 196 -6.94 -7.67 3.48
CA ALA A 196 -6.10 -8.33 4.46
C ALA A 196 -5.97 -7.57 5.80
N ILE A 197 -6.15 -6.25 5.79
CA ILE A 197 -6.06 -5.43 7.02
C ILE A 197 -7.41 -5.28 7.72
N MET A 198 -8.50 -5.22 6.95
CA MET A 198 -9.84 -4.96 7.48
C MET A 198 -10.59 -6.18 7.99
N ALA A 199 -10.26 -7.39 7.50
CA ALA A 199 -10.95 -8.64 7.81
C ALA A 199 -10.16 -9.51 8.79
#